data_AF-A0A3B6GMZ5-F1
#
_entry.id   AF-A0A3B6GMZ5-F1
#
_cell.length_a   1.000
_cell.length_b   1.000
_cell.length_c   1.000
_cell.angle_alpha   90.00
_cell.angle_beta   90.00
_cell.angle_gamma   90.00
#
_symmetry.space_group_name_H-M   'P 1'
#
loop_
_entity.id
_entity.type
_entity.pdbx_description
1 polymer ?
#
loop_
_entity_poly.entity_id
_entity_poly.type
_entity_poly.pdbx_seq_one_letter_code
_entity_poly.pdbx_strand_id
1 'polypeptide(L)'
;MADASYRQRLRDAAKCRHYENTVISQTEAIFRRPINIQRHLNDLFRIEFPLRPTPDQFMEFYRVTRERYEAISFMSVPGVLYDGRPVQIPVTAPSYIEEKTYHTIVIRLDNGYVVEFLIQESKNYVVGLRVYRIENQRNAAPWFVFDTVTLPQYFGECIPINYPLSYTNVDLVLFGAGAVSDAVDFFSTYLDNPHQQSTDQGKLHCQLFFLLFGEGPRFRIAQQWARDNALNVNWQHPEAVLLELLHDYSKLCDCSFHLLQYYVEIPFLDALLDDLKELSPFARTLSDAKKRWEPYEAKYASAGLVFRRGDGKIILESLVGGELLLLNYNYKFCTRIQMRQAGYDGQWFERLSK
;
A
#
# COMPACT_ATOMS: atom_id res chain seq x y z
N MET A 1 49.00 -1.22 10.64
CA MET A 1 48.66 -0.11 9.74
C MET A 1 47.41 -0.51 8.96
N ALA A 2 46.32 0.26 9.05
CA ALA A 2 45.13 -0.03 8.24
C ALA A 2 45.47 0.16 6.74
N ASP A 3 45.29 -0.91 5.97
CA ASP A 3 45.44 -0.97 4.52
C ASP A 3 44.66 0.17 3.83
N ALA A 4 45.19 0.73 2.74
CA ALA A 4 44.55 1.81 1.98
C ALA A 4 43.13 1.42 1.53
N SER A 5 42.91 0.14 1.24
CA SER A 5 41.60 -0.47 0.97
C SER A 5 40.61 -0.34 2.13
N TYR A 6 41.08 -0.44 3.39
CA TYR A 6 40.23 -0.28 4.56
C TYR A 6 39.84 1.19 4.78
N ARG A 7 40.78 2.12 4.58
CA ARG A 7 40.50 3.57 4.68
C ARG A 7 39.51 4.04 3.63
N GLN A 8 39.59 3.51 2.40
CA GLN A 8 38.64 3.82 1.34
C GLN A 8 37.23 3.31 1.70
N ARG A 9 37.11 2.06 2.16
CA ARG A 9 35.83 1.49 2.64
C ARG A 9 35.19 2.31 3.76
N LEU A 10 35.99 2.83 4.69
CA LEU A 10 35.48 3.71 5.75
C LEU A 10 34.96 5.04 5.21
N ARG A 11 35.64 5.65 4.22
CA ARG A 11 35.18 6.87 3.56
C ARG A 11 33.88 6.64 2.80
N ASP A 12 33.79 5.56 2.04
CA ASP A 12 32.59 5.24 1.27
C ASP A 12 31.40 4.92 2.20
N ALA A 13 31.64 4.23 3.31
CA ALA A 13 30.62 4.00 4.34
C ALA A 13 30.15 5.30 5.01
N ALA A 14 31.05 6.27 5.24
CA ALA A 14 30.68 7.59 5.75
C ALA A 14 29.85 8.39 4.73
N LYS A 15 30.24 8.36 3.44
CA LYS A 15 29.47 8.97 2.35
C LYS A 15 28.07 8.36 2.25
N CYS A 16 27.98 7.02 2.29
CA CYS A 16 26.70 6.29 2.28
C CYS A 16 25.78 6.76 3.42
N ARG A 17 26.29 6.81 4.67
CA ARG A 17 25.51 7.30 5.83
C ARG A 17 25.05 8.75 5.68
N HIS A 18 25.87 9.63 5.11
CA HIS A 18 25.50 11.02 4.88
C HIS A 18 24.28 11.14 3.95
N TYR A 19 24.28 10.39 2.84
CA TYR A 19 23.15 10.37 1.91
C TYR A 19 21.91 9.71 2.52
N GLU A 20 22.08 8.61 3.26
CA GLU A 20 20.97 7.94 3.98
C GLU A 20 20.29 8.91 4.95
N ASN A 21 21.07 9.63 5.76
CA ASN A 21 20.54 10.66 6.68
C ASN A 21 19.87 11.82 5.95
N THR A 22 20.39 12.21 4.78
CA THR A 22 19.79 13.27 3.96
C THR A 22 18.43 12.85 3.43
N VAL A 23 18.31 11.62 2.91
CA VAL A 23 17.02 11.07 2.47
C VAL A 23 16.04 11.00 3.63
N ILE A 24 16.45 10.44 4.78
CA ILE A 24 15.60 10.37 5.98
C ILE A 24 15.12 11.76 6.39
N SER A 25 16.01 12.76 6.44
CA SER A 25 15.65 14.14 6.80
C SER A 25 14.68 14.79 5.81
N GLN A 26 14.84 14.56 4.51
CA GLN A 26 13.92 15.04 3.48
C GLN A 26 12.55 14.37 3.60
N THR A 27 12.55 13.06 3.88
CA THR A 27 11.32 12.31 4.14
C THR A 27 10.61 12.89 5.37
N GLU A 28 11.28 13.05 6.50
CA GLU A 28 10.70 13.68 7.70
C GLU A 28 10.10 15.06 7.38
N ALA A 29 10.74 15.86 6.52
CA ALA A 29 10.23 17.16 6.11
C ALA A 29 8.90 17.09 5.33
N ILE A 30 8.68 16.04 4.52
CA ILE A 30 7.40 15.80 3.83
C ILE A 30 6.28 15.51 4.85
N PHE A 31 6.60 14.71 5.88
CA PHE A 31 5.61 14.30 6.89
C PHE A 31 5.40 15.33 8.00
N ARG A 32 6.32 16.29 8.15
CA ARG A 32 6.12 17.49 8.98
C ARG A 32 5.27 18.58 8.30
N ARG A 33 4.79 18.36 7.08
CA ARG A 33 3.85 19.30 6.44
C ARG A 33 2.53 19.31 7.23
N PRO A 34 1.88 20.46 7.44
CA PRO A 34 0.64 20.56 8.23
C PRO A 34 -0.47 19.59 7.78
N ILE A 35 -0.56 19.32 6.48
CA ILE A 35 -1.53 18.40 5.87
C ILE A 35 -1.35 16.91 6.25
N ASN A 36 -0.20 16.56 6.86
CA ASN A 36 0.22 15.19 7.13
C ASN A 36 0.42 14.91 8.63
N ILE A 37 0.46 15.95 9.46
CA ILE A 37 0.64 15.82 10.90
C ILE A 37 -0.69 15.41 11.54
N GLN A 38 -0.67 14.28 12.27
CA GLN A 38 -1.82 13.80 13.02
C GLN A 38 -1.49 13.80 14.50
N ARG A 39 -1.99 14.80 15.23
CA ARG A 39 -1.80 14.93 16.69
C ARG A 39 -3.09 14.64 17.45
N HIS A 40 -4.23 14.81 16.77
CA HIS A 40 -5.55 14.62 17.32
C HIS A 40 -6.47 13.87 16.32
N LEU A 41 -7.54 13.25 16.83
CA LEU A 41 -8.58 12.59 16.02
C LEU A 41 -9.27 13.51 15.00
N ASN A 42 -9.18 14.83 15.18
CA ASN A 42 -9.72 15.82 14.26
C ASN A 42 -8.80 16.07 13.06
N ASP A 43 -7.53 15.64 13.12
CA ASP A 43 -6.55 15.81 12.05
C ASP A 43 -6.61 14.65 11.03
N LEU A 44 -7.41 13.61 11.31
CA LEU A 44 -7.56 12.47 10.42
C LEU A 44 -8.24 12.91 9.11
N PHE A 45 -7.64 12.55 7.98
CA PHE A 45 -8.28 12.70 6.68
C PHE A 45 -9.52 11.80 6.63
N ARG A 46 -10.67 12.34 6.23
CA ARG A 46 -11.95 11.63 6.21
C ARG A 46 -12.45 11.51 4.78
N ILE A 47 -12.81 10.30 4.40
CA ILE A 47 -13.40 9.99 3.10
C ILE A 47 -14.84 9.54 3.37
N GLU A 48 -15.83 10.32 2.91
CA GLU A 48 -17.23 9.90 2.99
C GLU A 48 -17.49 8.85 1.90
N PHE A 49 -18.12 7.75 2.29
CA PHE A 49 -18.46 6.65 1.39
C PHE A 49 -19.94 6.31 1.51
N PRO A 50 -20.68 6.24 0.39
CA PRO A 50 -22.12 6.02 0.42
C PRO A 50 -22.47 4.60 0.87
N LEU A 51 -23.56 4.45 1.63
CA LEU A 51 -24.09 3.16 2.09
C LEU A 51 -24.47 2.23 0.92
N ARG A 52 -24.93 2.82 -0.18
CA ARG A 52 -25.36 2.14 -1.41
C ARG A 52 -24.60 2.73 -2.60
N PRO A 53 -23.30 2.40 -2.74
CA PRO A 53 -22.44 3.00 -3.75
C PRO A 53 -22.84 2.59 -5.17
N THR A 54 -22.87 3.56 -6.08
CA THR A 54 -22.90 3.30 -7.53
C THR A 54 -21.49 2.93 -8.03
N PRO A 55 -21.38 2.36 -9.24
CA PRO A 55 -20.08 2.09 -9.87
C PRO A 55 -19.17 3.34 -9.93
N ASP A 56 -19.74 4.50 -10.28
CA ASP A 56 -18.99 5.76 -10.34
C ASP A 56 -18.53 6.24 -8.97
N GLN A 57 -19.36 6.05 -7.93
CA GLN A 57 -18.99 6.40 -6.55
C GLN A 57 -17.85 5.53 -6.01
N PHE A 58 -17.76 4.25 -6.41
CA PHE A 58 -16.60 3.42 -6.12
C PHE A 58 -15.33 3.97 -6.78
N MET A 59 -15.41 4.31 -8.07
CA MET A 59 -14.25 4.84 -8.78
C MET A 59 -13.81 6.19 -8.21
N GLU A 60 -14.76 7.04 -7.81
CA GLU A 60 -14.46 8.30 -7.13
C GLU A 60 -13.79 8.07 -5.77
N PHE A 61 -14.28 7.11 -4.98
CA PHE A 61 -13.64 6.72 -3.72
C PHE A 61 -12.18 6.29 -3.93
N TYR A 62 -11.90 5.46 -4.93
CA TYR A 62 -10.53 5.04 -5.23
C TYR A 62 -9.65 6.20 -5.73
N ARG A 63 -10.23 7.13 -6.50
CA ARG A 63 -9.55 8.35 -6.95
C ARG A 63 -9.13 9.23 -5.76
N VAL A 64 -10.05 9.52 -4.84
CA VAL A 64 -9.78 10.31 -3.63
C VAL A 64 -8.76 9.62 -2.73
N THR A 65 -8.87 8.31 -2.56
CA THR A 65 -7.91 7.52 -1.77
C THR A 65 -6.51 7.61 -2.38
N ARG A 66 -6.40 7.52 -3.71
CA ARG A 66 -5.13 7.69 -4.42
C ARG A 66 -4.54 9.08 -4.22
N GLU A 67 -5.33 10.15 -4.32
CA GLU A 67 -4.86 11.52 -4.07
C GLU A 67 -4.30 11.68 -2.66
N ARG A 68 -4.95 11.06 -1.67
CA ARG A 68 -4.42 11.01 -0.30
C ARG A 68 -3.06 10.33 -0.26
N TYR A 69 -2.91 9.17 -0.89
CA TYR A 69 -1.64 8.45 -0.96
C TYR A 69 -0.54 9.23 -1.68
N GLU A 70 -0.86 9.94 -2.76
CA GLU A 70 0.10 10.78 -3.46
C GLU A 70 0.63 11.90 -2.55
N ALA A 71 -0.24 12.53 -1.75
CA ALA A 71 0.11 13.61 -0.83
C ALA A 71 1.03 13.17 0.33
N ILE A 72 0.97 11.89 0.71
CA ILE A 72 1.74 11.30 1.83
C ILE A 72 2.77 10.26 1.38
N SER A 73 3.01 10.15 0.08
CA SER A 73 3.90 9.11 -0.46
C SER A 73 5.36 9.38 -0.07
N PHE A 74 6.11 8.30 0.21
CA PHE A 74 7.56 8.40 0.40
C PHE A 74 8.26 8.82 -0.90
N MET A 75 7.81 8.22 -2.00
CA MET A 75 8.22 8.50 -3.35
C MET A 75 7.11 8.04 -4.30
N SER A 76 7.23 8.41 -5.57
CA SER A 76 6.39 7.85 -6.63
C SER A 76 7.23 7.06 -7.62
N VAL A 77 6.63 6.01 -8.19
CA VAL A 77 7.23 5.18 -9.23
C VAL A 77 6.53 5.46 -10.56
N PRO A 78 7.27 5.73 -11.65
CA PRO A 78 6.68 5.84 -12.97
C PRO A 78 5.96 4.56 -13.36
N GLY A 79 4.74 4.71 -13.85
CA GLY A 79 3.86 3.65 -14.29
C GLY A 79 3.10 4.01 -15.55
N VAL A 80 2.38 3.05 -16.13
CA VAL A 80 1.53 3.25 -17.31
C VAL A 80 0.20 2.54 -17.08
N LEU A 81 -0.90 3.26 -17.25
CA LEU A 81 -2.24 2.69 -17.20
C LEU A 81 -2.48 1.78 -18.42
N TYR A 82 -3.48 0.90 -18.36
CA TYR A 82 -3.86 0.03 -19.48
C TYR A 82 -4.26 0.79 -20.77
N ASP A 83 -4.68 2.05 -20.66
CA ASP A 83 -4.96 2.93 -21.79
C ASP A 83 -3.70 3.60 -22.38
N GLY A 84 -2.51 3.26 -21.86
CA GLY A 84 -1.22 3.78 -22.30
C GLY A 84 -0.83 5.11 -21.67
N ARG A 85 -1.67 5.73 -20.82
CA ARG A 85 -1.32 7.00 -20.18
C ARG A 85 -0.24 6.81 -19.11
N PRO A 86 0.82 7.64 -19.10
CA PRO A 86 1.81 7.63 -18.05
C PRO A 86 1.21 8.13 -16.74
N VAL A 87 1.66 7.55 -15.63
CA VAL A 87 1.13 7.87 -14.31
C VAL A 87 2.22 7.72 -13.25
N GLN A 88 2.05 8.39 -12.11
CA GLN A 88 2.92 8.22 -10.94
C GLN A 88 2.21 7.37 -9.91
N ILE A 89 2.81 6.25 -9.54
CA ILE A 89 2.24 5.31 -8.56
C ILE A 89 2.85 5.57 -7.19
N PRO A 90 2.04 5.92 -6.17
CA PRO A 90 2.57 6.23 -4.85
C PRO A 90 3.16 4.99 -4.18
N VAL A 91 4.25 5.21 -3.44
CA VAL A 91 4.78 4.26 -2.45
C VAL A 91 4.31 4.73 -1.07
N THR A 92 3.78 3.80 -0.26
CA THR A 92 3.27 4.11 1.09
C THR A 92 4.32 4.79 1.97
N ALA A 93 3.87 5.45 3.02
CA ALA A 93 4.75 6.07 4.01
C ALA A 93 5.57 5.01 4.77
N PRO A 94 6.83 5.31 5.16
CA PRO A 94 7.62 4.42 6.00
C PRO A 94 6.97 4.20 7.37
N SER A 95 7.07 2.98 7.89
CA SER A 95 6.45 2.60 9.17
C SER A 95 7.05 3.28 10.40
N TYR A 96 8.25 3.84 10.29
CA TYR A 96 8.97 4.51 11.39
C TYR A 96 8.67 6.01 11.49
N ILE A 97 7.93 6.58 10.53
CA ILE A 97 7.57 8.00 10.60
C ILE A 97 6.38 8.15 11.56
N GLU A 98 6.59 9.07 12.52
CA GLU A 98 5.90 9.31 13.79
C GLU A 98 4.45 8.76 13.87
N GLU A 99 4.32 7.58 14.50
CA GLU A 99 3.09 7.06 15.12
C GLU A 99 1.87 6.81 14.20
N LYS A 100 2.14 6.15 13.06
CA LYS A 100 1.19 5.51 12.14
C LYS A 100 0.22 6.53 11.53
N THR A 101 0.43 6.90 10.28
CA THR A 101 -0.49 7.80 9.58
C THR A 101 -1.79 7.04 9.25
N TYR A 102 -2.94 7.69 9.44
CA TYR A 102 -4.26 7.10 9.24
C TYR A 102 -5.19 7.97 8.41
N HIS A 103 -6.16 7.37 7.76
CA HIS A 103 -7.38 8.07 7.35
C HIS A 103 -8.59 7.26 7.77
N THR A 104 -9.77 7.89 7.73
CA THR A 104 -11.02 7.18 8.00
C THR A 104 -11.95 7.17 6.79
N ILE A 105 -12.70 6.09 6.69
CA ILE A 105 -13.79 5.95 5.72
C ILE A 105 -15.09 5.98 6.51
N VAL A 106 -15.96 6.94 6.20
CA VAL A 106 -17.17 7.23 6.95
C VAL A 106 -18.38 6.74 6.16
N ILE A 107 -19.19 5.86 6.76
CA ILE A 107 -20.45 5.37 6.18
C ILE A 107 -21.59 5.69 7.14
N ARG A 108 -22.66 6.29 6.62
CA ARG A 108 -23.84 6.69 7.39
C ARG A 108 -25.01 5.79 7.05
N LEU A 109 -25.63 5.21 8.07
CA LEU A 109 -26.82 4.38 7.95
C LEU A 109 -28.08 5.25 7.96
N ASP A 110 -29.15 4.76 7.33
CA ASP A 110 -30.45 5.43 7.30
C ASP A 110 -31.07 5.59 8.71
N ASN A 111 -30.69 4.74 9.66
CA ASN A 111 -31.13 4.79 11.06
C ASN A 111 -30.33 5.78 11.93
N GLY A 112 -29.42 6.56 11.33
CA GLY A 112 -28.62 7.59 11.99
C GLY A 112 -27.33 7.10 12.64
N TYR A 113 -27.02 5.80 12.58
CA TYR A 113 -25.69 5.31 12.96
C TYR A 113 -24.64 5.76 11.94
N VAL A 114 -23.42 5.97 12.43
CA VAL A 114 -22.22 6.24 11.62
C VAL A 114 -21.18 5.19 11.98
N VAL A 115 -20.67 4.50 10.97
CA VAL A 115 -19.55 3.58 11.09
C VAL A 115 -18.35 4.22 10.42
N GLU A 116 -17.28 4.41 11.17
CA GLU A 116 -16.01 4.91 10.63
C GLU A 116 -14.95 3.81 10.67
N PHE A 117 -14.43 3.43 9.51
CA PHE A 117 -13.31 2.49 9.40
C PHE A 117 -11.99 3.24 9.47
N LEU A 118 -11.01 2.69 10.20
CA LEU A 118 -9.68 3.24 10.34
C LEU A 118 -8.70 2.52 9.41
N ILE A 119 -8.05 3.28 8.53
CA ILE A 119 -7.07 2.76 7.57
C ILE A 119 -5.68 3.19 7.99
N GLN A 120 -4.77 2.23 8.21
CA GLN A 120 -3.36 2.48 8.46
C GLN A 120 -2.63 2.72 7.13
N GLU A 121 -2.23 3.95 6.85
CA GLU A 121 -1.73 4.37 5.54
C GLU A 121 -0.37 3.76 5.18
N SER A 122 0.49 3.45 6.16
CA SER A 122 1.79 2.82 5.89
C SER A 122 1.68 1.46 5.18
N LYS A 123 0.53 0.77 5.33
CA LYS A 123 0.27 -0.53 4.74
C LYS A 123 -1.03 -0.60 3.94
N ASN A 124 -1.92 0.39 4.06
CA ASN A 124 -3.32 0.32 3.62
C ASN A 124 -4.10 -0.84 4.27
N TYR A 125 -3.98 -1.01 5.59
CA TYR A 125 -4.77 -2.01 6.32
C TYR A 125 -5.96 -1.36 7.03
N VAL A 126 -7.12 -2.00 6.96
CA VAL A 126 -8.27 -1.65 7.79
C VAL A 126 -8.00 -2.19 9.19
N VAL A 127 -7.60 -1.33 10.13
CA VAL A 127 -7.08 -1.77 11.44
C VAL A 127 -8.09 -1.65 12.57
N GLY A 128 -9.24 -1.02 12.32
CA GLY A 128 -10.32 -0.94 13.28
C GLY A 128 -11.50 -0.15 12.73
N LEU A 129 -12.47 0.07 13.59
CA LEU A 129 -13.65 0.87 13.32
C LEU A 129 -14.13 1.57 14.59
N ARG A 130 -14.97 2.58 14.45
CA ARG A 130 -15.77 3.11 15.56
C ARG A 130 -17.20 3.32 15.10
N VAL A 131 -18.11 3.34 16.07
CA VAL A 131 -19.53 3.50 15.82
C VAL A 131 -20.08 4.59 16.73
N TYR A 132 -20.88 5.50 16.19
CA TYR A 132 -21.55 6.55 16.95
C TYR A 132 -22.83 7.01 16.24
N ARG A 133 -23.72 7.74 16.92
CA ARG A 133 -24.96 8.28 16.32
C ARG A 133 -24.94 9.79 16.11
N ILE A 134 -24.27 10.51 17.00
CA ILE A 134 -24.22 11.99 16.99
C ILE A 134 -22.77 12.41 16.80
N GLU A 135 -22.50 13.33 15.87
CA GLU A 135 -21.13 13.76 15.54
C GLU A 135 -20.36 14.30 16.77
N ASN A 136 -21.06 14.94 17.71
CA ASN A 136 -20.45 15.43 18.96
C ASN A 136 -19.94 14.29 19.88
N GLN A 137 -20.39 13.05 19.67
CA GLN A 137 -19.93 11.87 20.41
C GLN A 137 -18.76 11.15 19.71
N ARG A 138 -18.43 11.52 18.46
CA ARG A 138 -17.41 10.86 17.62
C ARG A 138 -16.07 10.65 18.32
N ASN A 139 -15.61 11.66 19.06
CA ASN A 139 -14.31 11.63 19.73
C ASN A 139 -14.35 10.94 21.11
N ALA A 140 -15.54 10.68 21.64
CA ALA A 140 -15.74 9.94 22.88
C ALA A 140 -16.04 8.45 22.65
N ALA A 141 -16.50 8.09 21.44
CA ALA A 141 -16.74 6.70 21.07
C ALA A 141 -15.43 5.90 21.01
N PRO A 142 -15.39 4.67 21.56
CA PRO A 142 -14.19 3.86 21.54
C PRO A 142 -13.86 3.37 20.13
N TRP A 143 -12.58 3.08 19.91
CA TRP A 143 -12.12 2.38 18.71
C TRP A 143 -12.17 0.87 18.93
N PHE A 144 -12.90 0.17 18.08
CA PHE A 144 -12.92 -1.28 17.99
C PHE A 144 -11.79 -1.73 17.07
N VAL A 145 -10.76 -2.37 17.62
CA VAL A 145 -9.53 -2.69 16.89
C VAL A 145 -9.40 -4.18 16.63
N PHE A 146 -9.01 -4.56 15.41
CA PHE A 146 -8.75 -5.97 15.09
C PHE A 146 -7.63 -6.52 15.97
N ASP A 147 -7.67 -7.82 16.23
CA ASP A 147 -6.71 -8.46 17.13
C ASP A 147 -5.26 -8.14 16.71
N THR A 148 -4.38 -7.97 17.69
CA THR A 148 -2.96 -7.55 17.59
C THR A 148 -2.68 -6.09 17.19
N VAL A 149 -3.69 -5.28 16.89
CA VAL A 149 -3.50 -3.86 16.57
C VAL A 149 -3.32 -3.02 17.83
N THR A 150 -2.21 -2.29 17.92
CA THR A 150 -2.01 -1.21 18.90
C THR A 150 -2.08 0.14 18.20
N LEU A 151 -3.00 1.02 18.62
CA LEU A 151 -3.09 2.39 18.14
C LEU A 151 -2.31 3.36 19.04
N PRO A 152 -1.87 4.52 18.51
CA PRO A 152 -1.28 5.59 19.31
C PRO A 152 -2.21 6.09 20.43
N GLN A 153 -1.64 6.65 21.49
CA GLN A 153 -2.39 7.08 22.67
C GLN A 153 -3.47 8.14 22.36
N TYR A 154 -3.26 8.98 21.33
CA TYR A 154 -4.22 10.02 20.96
C TYR A 154 -5.54 9.48 20.38
N PHE A 155 -5.63 8.17 20.10
CA PHE A 155 -6.88 7.51 19.72
C PHE A 155 -7.82 7.25 20.91
N GLY A 156 -7.34 7.37 22.15
CA GLY A 156 -8.15 7.15 23.35
C GLY A 156 -8.44 5.66 23.61
N GLU A 157 -9.68 5.36 24.00
CA GLU A 157 -10.08 3.99 24.36
C GLU A 157 -10.10 3.08 23.12
N CYS A 158 -9.41 1.94 23.22
CA CYS A 158 -9.37 0.91 22.19
C CYS A 158 -9.87 -0.42 22.77
N ILE A 159 -10.92 -0.99 22.16
CA ILE A 159 -11.53 -2.26 22.55
C ILE A 159 -11.18 -3.29 21.47
N PRO A 160 -10.49 -4.39 21.81
CA PRO A 160 -10.18 -5.43 20.83
C PRO A 160 -11.45 -6.16 20.38
N ILE A 161 -11.54 -6.45 19.09
CA ILE A 161 -12.61 -7.29 18.52
C ILE A 161 -12.10 -8.70 18.26
N ASN A 162 -13.02 -9.66 18.36
CA ASN A 162 -12.72 -11.09 18.20
C ASN A 162 -12.56 -11.51 16.72
N TYR A 163 -12.10 -10.62 15.84
CA TYR A 163 -11.88 -10.88 14.42
C TYR A 163 -10.40 -10.66 14.07
N PRO A 164 -9.77 -11.55 13.29
CA PRO A 164 -8.38 -11.42 12.93
C PRO A 164 -8.16 -10.37 11.82
N LEU A 165 -7.00 -9.71 11.85
CA LEU A 165 -6.50 -8.86 10.76
C LEU A 165 -5.83 -9.71 9.66
N SER A 166 -6.51 -10.73 9.18
CA SER A 166 -6.01 -11.60 8.11
C SER A 166 -7.15 -12.30 7.38
N TYR A 167 -6.93 -12.61 6.10
CA TYR A 167 -7.84 -13.48 5.35
C TYR A 167 -7.84 -14.90 5.91
N THR A 168 -9.03 -15.50 5.98
CA THR A 168 -9.18 -16.94 6.30
C THR A 168 -9.80 -17.69 5.13
N ASN A 169 -10.90 -17.18 4.57
CA ASN A 169 -11.65 -17.78 3.45
C ASN A 169 -12.14 -16.64 2.54
N VAL A 170 -11.20 -15.91 1.93
CA VAL A 170 -11.50 -14.72 1.13
C VAL A 170 -12.25 -15.07 -0.17
N ASP A 171 -12.09 -16.29 -0.66
CA ASP A 171 -12.81 -16.88 -1.78
C ASP A 171 -14.32 -16.99 -1.52
N LEU A 172 -14.74 -17.10 -0.25
CA LEU A 172 -16.15 -17.18 0.13
C LEU A 172 -16.83 -15.81 0.27
N VAL A 173 -16.08 -14.71 0.15
CA VAL A 173 -16.67 -13.37 0.20
C VAL A 173 -17.57 -13.18 -1.01
N LEU A 174 -18.75 -12.63 -0.77
CA LEU A 174 -19.72 -12.27 -1.81
C LEU A 174 -19.91 -10.77 -1.81
N PHE A 175 -20.00 -10.19 -3.01
CA PHE A 175 -20.23 -8.77 -3.17
C PHE A 175 -21.26 -8.48 -4.26
N GLY A 176 -22.14 -7.53 -4.00
CA GLY A 176 -23.21 -7.13 -4.89
C GLY A 176 -24.05 -5.99 -4.32
N ALA A 177 -25.21 -5.76 -4.93
CA ALA A 177 -26.18 -4.78 -4.46
C ALA A 177 -26.58 -5.07 -3.00
N GLY A 178 -26.42 -4.07 -2.12
CA GLY A 178 -26.76 -4.17 -0.69
C GLY A 178 -25.65 -4.72 0.21
N ALA A 179 -24.60 -5.33 -0.32
CA ALA A 179 -23.55 -5.97 0.49
C ALA A 179 -22.84 -5.00 1.47
N VAL A 180 -22.63 -3.74 1.05
CA VAL A 180 -22.09 -2.69 1.93
C VAL A 180 -23.06 -2.36 3.07
N SER A 181 -24.36 -2.26 2.78
CA SER A 181 -25.39 -1.99 3.78
C SER A 181 -25.44 -3.11 4.82
N ASP A 182 -25.52 -4.36 4.36
CA ASP A 182 -25.60 -5.54 5.23
C ASP A 182 -24.37 -5.64 6.14
N ALA A 183 -23.18 -5.40 5.59
CA ALA A 183 -21.94 -5.40 6.36
C ALA A 183 -21.89 -4.26 7.39
N VAL A 184 -22.29 -3.04 7.00
CA VAL A 184 -22.31 -1.88 7.88
C VAL A 184 -23.36 -2.00 8.99
N ASP A 185 -24.53 -2.60 8.70
CA ASP A 185 -25.54 -2.94 9.70
C ASP A 185 -24.96 -3.89 10.75
N PHE A 186 -24.20 -4.91 10.33
CA PHE A 186 -23.47 -5.80 11.24
C PHE A 186 -22.49 -5.00 12.13
N PHE A 187 -21.65 -4.12 11.56
CA PHE A 187 -20.70 -3.33 12.35
C PHE A 187 -21.36 -2.34 13.29
N SER A 188 -22.55 -1.81 12.95
CA SER A 188 -23.27 -0.86 13.80
C SER A 188 -23.63 -1.43 15.18
N THR A 189 -23.75 -2.77 15.28
CA THR A 189 -24.07 -3.47 16.52
C THR A 189 -22.99 -3.35 17.60
N TYR A 190 -21.75 -3.00 17.25
CA TYR A 190 -20.66 -2.81 18.21
C TYR A 190 -20.93 -1.67 19.21
N LEU A 191 -21.79 -0.70 18.86
CA LEU A 191 -22.18 0.35 19.80
C LEU A 191 -22.94 -0.22 21.00
N ASP A 192 -23.83 -1.18 20.75
CA ASP A 192 -24.72 -1.77 21.76
C ASP A 192 -24.15 -3.08 22.34
N ASN A 193 -23.27 -3.76 21.60
CA ASN A 193 -22.60 -5.00 22.02
C ASN A 193 -21.08 -4.98 21.71
N PRO A 194 -20.27 -4.23 22.49
CA PRO A 194 -18.83 -4.09 22.30
C PRO A 194 -18.04 -5.41 22.25
N HIS A 195 -18.54 -6.46 22.90
CA HIS A 195 -17.87 -7.75 23.06
C HIS A 195 -18.55 -8.87 22.28
N GLN A 196 -19.21 -8.54 21.16
CA GLN A 196 -19.85 -9.55 20.34
C GLN A 196 -18.88 -10.69 19.95
N GLN A 197 -19.42 -11.91 19.94
CA GLN A 197 -18.64 -13.10 19.60
C GLN A 197 -18.38 -13.17 18.09
N SER A 198 -17.25 -13.76 17.72
CA SER A 198 -16.96 -14.02 16.31
C SER A 198 -17.96 -14.99 15.70
N THR A 199 -18.54 -14.60 14.57
CA THR A 199 -19.36 -15.44 13.68
C THR A 199 -18.70 -15.59 12.32
N ASP A 200 -18.98 -16.67 11.59
CA ASP A 200 -18.45 -16.85 10.23
C ASP A 200 -18.95 -15.77 9.28
N GLN A 201 -20.21 -15.34 9.42
CA GLN A 201 -20.76 -14.22 8.66
C GLN A 201 -20.02 -12.91 8.95
N GLY A 202 -19.72 -12.60 10.22
CA GLY A 202 -18.94 -11.42 10.58
C GLY A 202 -17.52 -11.45 10.01
N LYS A 203 -16.89 -12.63 9.91
CA LYS A 203 -15.58 -12.78 9.24
C LYS A 203 -15.68 -12.43 7.75
N LEU A 204 -16.76 -12.81 7.07
CA LEU A 204 -16.99 -12.45 5.67
C LEU A 204 -17.21 -10.94 5.51
N HIS A 205 -17.97 -10.30 6.40
CA HIS A 205 -18.14 -8.84 6.39
C HIS A 205 -16.83 -8.07 6.62
N CYS A 206 -15.95 -8.56 7.52
CA CYS A 206 -14.62 -7.96 7.72
C CYS A 206 -13.77 -8.10 6.45
N GLN A 207 -13.71 -9.30 5.87
CA GLN A 207 -12.94 -9.56 4.66
C GLN A 207 -13.47 -8.79 3.44
N LEU A 208 -14.78 -8.54 3.37
CA LEU A 208 -15.36 -7.66 2.35
C LEU A 208 -14.75 -6.26 2.40
N PHE A 209 -14.67 -5.63 3.58
CA PHE A 209 -14.04 -4.31 3.68
C PHE A 209 -12.53 -4.35 3.53
N PHE A 210 -11.87 -5.47 3.85
CA PHE A 210 -10.46 -5.64 3.49
C PHE A 210 -10.27 -5.61 1.97
N LEU A 211 -11.15 -6.28 1.20
CA LEU A 211 -11.11 -6.23 -0.27
C LEU A 211 -11.42 -4.82 -0.80
N LEU A 212 -12.51 -4.20 -0.35
CA LEU A 212 -12.95 -2.90 -0.87
C LEU A 212 -11.99 -1.77 -0.48
N PHE A 213 -11.55 -1.71 0.77
CA PHE A 213 -10.77 -0.57 1.29
C PHE A 213 -9.28 -0.86 1.43
N GLY A 214 -8.91 -2.12 1.68
CA GLY A 214 -7.51 -2.55 1.79
C GLY A 214 -6.88 -2.93 0.44
N GLU A 215 -7.61 -3.64 -0.42
CA GLU A 215 -7.07 -4.15 -1.69
C GLU A 215 -7.45 -3.30 -2.90
N GLY A 216 -8.63 -2.67 -2.89
CA GLY A 216 -9.07 -1.74 -3.94
C GLY A 216 -8.05 -0.64 -4.26
N PRO A 217 -7.45 0.06 -3.27
CA PRO A 217 -6.40 1.03 -3.55
C PRO A 217 -5.10 0.43 -4.12
N ARG A 218 -4.85 -0.87 -3.94
CA ARG A 218 -3.63 -1.56 -4.39
C ARG A 218 -3.76 -2.16 -5.77
N PHE A 219 -4.93 -2.68 -6.12
CA PHE A 219 -5.13 -3.50 -7.30
C PHE A 219 -6.25 -2.96 -8.18
N ARG A 220 -5.95 -2.77 -9.46
CA ARG A 220 -6.97 -2.35 -10.44
C ARG A 220 -8.08 -3.40 -10.55
N ILE A 221 -7.76 -4.69 -10.55
CA ILE A 221 -8.76 -5.76 -10.66
C ILE A 221 -9.72 -5.77 -9.46
N ALA A 222 -9.25 -5.40 -8.27
CA ALA A 222 -10.12 -5.23 -7.11
C ALA A 222 -11.07 -4.04 -7.29
N GLN A 223 -10.59 -2.92 -7.87
CA GLN A 223 -11.45 -1.78 -8.20
C GLN A 223 -12.51 -2.16 -9.23
N GLN A 224 -12.13 -2.91 -10.27
CA GLN A 224 -13.03 -3.38 -11.31
C GLN A 224 -14.08 -4.33 -10.76
N TRP A 225 -13.67 -5.32 -9.96
CA TRP A 225 -14.58 -6.24 -9.30
C TRP A 225 -15.61 -5.51 -8.43
N ALA A 226 -15.18 -4.51 -7.66
CA ALA A 226 -16.10 -3.68 -6.87
C ALA A 226 -17.03 -2.83 -7.75
N ARG A 227 -16.49 -2.20 -8.80
CA ARG A 227 -17.27 -1.36 -9.73
C ARG A 227 -18.35 -2.17 -10.44
N ASP A 228 -17.98 -3.29 -11.04
CA ASP A 228 -18.83 -4.07 -11.93
C ASP A 228 -19.93 -4.81 -11.17
N ASN A 229 -19.71 -5.09 -9.88
CA ASN A 229 -20.67 -5.79 -9.04
C ASN A 229 -21.48 -4.87 -8.12
N ALA A 230 -21.19 -3.58 -8.01
CA ALA A 230 -21.83 -2.66 -7.06
C ALA A 230 -23.37 -2.69 -7.09
N LEU A 231 -23.96 -2.88 -8.28
CA LEU A 231 -25.42 -2.94 -8.48
C LEU A 231 -25.91 -4.36 -8.85
N ASN A 232 -25.04 -5.36 -8.79
CA ASN A 232 -25.38 -6.72 -9.18
C ASN A 232 -26.20 -7.41 -8.09
N VAL A 233 -27.45 -7.75 -8.40
CA VAL A 233 -28.35 -8.47 -7.47
C VAL A 233 -27.90 -9.91 -7.22
N ASN A 234 -27.16 -10.50 -8.17
CA ASN A 234 -26.54 -11.80 -7.99
C ASN A 234 -25.12 -11.57 -7.49
N TRP A 235 -24.92 -11.66 -6.18
CA TRP A 235 -23.62 -11.41 -5.58
C TRP A 235 -22.55 -12.33 -6.17
N GLN A 236 -21.36 -11.78 -6.41
CA GLN A 236 -20.25 -12.48 -7.05
C GLN A 236 -19.10 -12.69 -6.08
N HIS A 237 -18.38 -13.79 -6.27
CA HIS A 237 -17.11 -14.06 -5.61
C HIS A 237 -15.97 -13.23 -6.25
N PRO A 238 -14.88 -12.97 -5.51
CA PRO A 238 -13.63 -12.47 -6.10
C PRO A 238 -13.14 -13.40 -7.20
N GLU A 239 -12.57 -12.82 -8.26
CA GLU A 239 -11.93 -13.60 -9.32
C GLU A 239 -10.69 -14.33 -8.81
N ALA A 240 -10.41 -15.53 -9.34
CA ALA A 240 -9.26 -16.34 -8.92
C ALA A 240 -7.92 -15.58 -9.04
N VAL A 241 -7.75 -14.79 -10.11
CA VAL A 241 -6.57 -13.94 -10.31
C VAL A 241 -6.42 -12.90 -9.18
N LEU A 242 -7.51 -12.28 -8.72
CA LEU A 242 -7.46 -11.34 -7.60
C LEU A 242 -6.94 -12.07 -6.36
N LEU A 243 -7.50 -13.24 -6.02
CA LEU A 243 -7.08 -14.03 -4.87
C LEU A 243 -5.58 -14.37 -4.92
N GLU A 244 -5.06 -14.75 -6.09
CA GLU A 244 -3.63 -15.00 -6.28
C GLU A 244 -2.78 -13.74 -6.11
N LEU A 245 -3.24 -12.58 -6.59
CA LEU A 245 -2.53 -11.30 -6.44
C LEU A 245 -2.45 -10.87 -4.98
N LEU A 246 -3.49 -11.10 -4.17
CA LEU A 246 -3.48 -10.79 -2.73
C LEU A 246 -2.32 -11.50 -2.01
N HIS A 247 -2.10 -12.77 -2.34
CA HIS A 247 -1.03 -13.57 -1.74
C HIS A 247 0.37 -13.12 -2.14
N ASP A 248 0.53 -12.58 -3.35
CA ASP A 248 1.84 -12.21 -3.91
C ASP A 248 2.13 -10.71 -3.86
N TYR A 249 1.22 -9.87 -3.34
CA TYR A 249 1.35 -8.40 -3.28
C TYR A 249 2.74 -7.92 -2.84
N SER A 250 3.22 -8.40 -1.68
CA SER A 250 4.52 -7.98 -1.14
C SER A 250 5.68 -8.37 -2.06
N LYS A 251 5.59 -9.55 -2.70
CA LYS A 251 6.62 -10.04 -3.61
C LYS A 251 6.61 -9.27 -4.93
N LEU A 252 5.43 -8.91 -5.43
CA LEU A 252 5.26 -8.07 -6.62
C LEU A 252 5.80 -6.65 -6.39
N CYS A 253 5.60 -6.09 -5.19
CA CYS A 253 6.24 -4.83 -4.78
C CYS A 253 7.77 -4.95 -4.83
N ASP A 254 8.33 -5.99 -4.22
CA ASP A 254 9.78 -6.23 -4.21
C ASP A 254 10.35 -6.39 -5.64
N CYS A 255 9.68 -7.16 -6.51
CA CYS A 255 10.07 -7.30 -7.91
C CYS A 255 10.08 -5.96 -8.64
N SER A 256 9.04 -5.13 -8.42
CA SER A 256 8.94 -3.79 -9.01
C SER A 256 10.11 -2.90 -8.59
N PHE A 257 10.48 -2.93 -7.30
CA PHE A 257 11.62 -2.16 -6.80
C PHE A 257 12.97 -2.65 -7.31
N HIS A 258 13.14 -3.96 -7.51
CA HIS A 258 14.36 -4.50 -8.10
C HIS A 258 14.60 -3.98 -9.52
N LEU A 259 13.56 -3.92 -10.36
CA LEU A 259 13.70 -3.29 -11.69
C LEU A 259 13.90 -1.78 -11.60
N LEU A 260 13.18 -1.10 -10.72
CA LEU A 260 13.34 0.34 -10.57
C LEU A 260 14.77 0.70 -10.13
N GLN A 261 15.34 -0.05 -9.18
CA GLN A 261 16.73 0.12 -8.78
C GLN A 261 17.68 -0.09 -9.96
N TYR A 262 17.45 -1.11 -10.79
CA TYR A 262 18.21 -1.31 -12.01
C TYR A 262 18.12 -0.09 -12.94
N TYR A 263 16.93 0.42 -13.22
CA TYR A 263 16.73 1.57 -14.11
C TYR A 263 17.39 2.86 -13.63
N VAL A 264 17.40 3.16 -12.33
CA VAL A 264 18.08 4.35 -11.80
C VAL A 264 19.59 4.20 -11.73
N GLU A 265 20.11 2.97 -11.75
CA GLU A 265 21.55 2.70 -11.77
C GLU A 265 22.13 2.79 -13.21
N ILE A 266 21.32 2.65 -14.28
CA ILE A 266 21.78 2.67 -15.70
C ILE A 266 22.33 4.03 -16.18
N PRO A 267 21.67 5.19 -15.99
CA PRO A 267 22.21 6.46 -16.49
C PRO A 267 23.55 6.83 -15.84
N PHE A 268 23.81 6.35 -14.63
CA PHE A 268 25.10 6.48 -13.97
C PHE A 268 26.18 5.58 -14.61
N LEU A 269 25.76 4.45 -15.19
CA LEU A 269 26.62 3.52 -15.91
C LEU A 269 27.05 4.05 -17.27
N ASP A 270 26.20 4.71 -18.05
CA ASP A 270 26.62 5.27 -19.35
C ASP A 270 27.73 6.32 -19.21
N ALA A 271 27.81 7.01 -18.06
CA ALA A 271 28.90 7.91 -17.72
C ALA A 271 30.19 7.21 -17.20
N LEU A 272 30.10 5.95 -16.76
CA LEU A 272 31.21 5.15 -16.22
C LEU A 272 31.72 4.09 -17.22
N LEU A 273 30.91 3.71 -18.21
CA LEU A 273 31.10 2.58 -19.12
C LEU A 273 31.86 2.94 -20.40
N ASP A 274 32.31 4.18 -20.58
CA ASP A 274 33.35 4.47 -21.58
C ASP A 274 34.65 3.70 -21.27
N ASP A 275 34.84 3.19 -20.05
CA ASP A 275 36.10 2.52 -19.65
C ASP A 275 36.04 1.02 -19.25
N LEU A 276 34.88 0.38 -18.99
CA LEU A 276 34.88 -1.01 -18.45
C LEU A 276 33.69 -1.87 -18.90
N LYS A 277 33.86 -2.60 -20.01
CA LYS A 277 32.76 -3.32 -20.67
C LYS A 277 32.32 -4.68 -20.13
N GLU A 278 32.95 -5.34 -19.16
CA GLU A 278 32.62 -6.78 -18.93
C GLU A 278 32.45 -7.30 -17.50
N LEU A 279 32.58 -6.49 -16.43
CA LEU A 279 32.49 -7.01 -15.05
C LEU A 279 31.69 -6.12 -14.10
N SER A 280 30.60 -5.54 -14.59
CA SER A 280 29.74 -4.69 -13.78
C SER A 280 28.97 -5.51 -12.72
N PRO A 281 29.10 -5.20 -11.41
CA PRO A 281 28.23 -5.75 -10.34
C PRO A 281 26.73 -5.59 -10.63
N PHE A 282 26.37 -4.72 -11.59
CA PHE A 282 25.00 -4.38 -11.95
C PHE A 282 24.38 -5.31 -13.00
N ALA A 283 25.19 -6.10 -13.74
CA ALA A 283 24.67 -7.22 -14.54
C ALA A 283 24.02 -8.30 -13.65
N ARG A 284 24.50 -8.42 -12.40
CA ARG A 284 23.86 -9.25 -11.37
C ARG A 284 22.52 -8.64 -10.94
N THR A 285 22.43 -7.33 -10.72
CA THR A 285 21.15 -6.65 -10.38
C THR A 285 20.07 -6.93 -11.42
N LEU A 286 20.39 -6.81 -12.72
CA LEU A 286 19.45 -7.13 -13.80
C LEU A 286 19.10 -8.62 -13.84
N SER A 287 20.11 -9.51 -13.73
CA SER A 287 19.89 -10.95 -13.73
C SER A 287 19.00 -11.38 -12.56
N ASP A 288 19.23 -10.81 -11.37
CA ASP A 288 18.45 -11.08 -10.17
C ASP A 288 17.03 -10.54 -10.29
N ALA A 289 16.86 -9.33 -10.86
CA ALA A 289 15.53 -8.78 -11.13
C ALA A 289 14.75 -9.64 -12.13
N LYS A 290 15.39 -10.09 -13.22
CA LYS A 290 14.79 -11.00 -14.20
C LYS A 290 14.37 -12.33 -13.58
N LYS A 291 15.29 -13.00 -12.86
CA LYS A 291 15.03 -14.28 -12.19
C LYS A 291 13.88 -14.20 -11.18
N ARG A 292 13.71 -13.05 -10.52
CA ARG A 292 12.61 -12.83 -9.57
C ARG A 292 11.28 -12.58 -10.28
N TRP A 293 11.31 -12.02 -11.48
CA TRP A 293 10.11 -11.62 -12.20
C TRP A 293 9.53 -12.72 -13.09
N GLU A 294 10.38 -13.46 -13.81
CA GLU A 294 9.98 -14.51 -14.76
C GLU A 294 8.94 -15.52 -14.20
N PRO A 295 9.01 -15.97 -12.93
CA PRO A 295 7.98 -16.84 -12.36
C PRO A 295 6.59 -16.20 -12.30
N TYR A 296 6.50 -14.90 -11.99
CA TYR A 296 5.22 -14.18 -11.95
C TYR A 296 4.69 -13.87 -13.34
N GLU A 297 5.59 -13.56 -14.28
CA GLU A 297 5.21 -13.41 -15.67
C GLU A 297 4.55 -14.69 -16.20
N ALA A 298 5.16 -15.85 -15.97
CA ALA A 298 4.60 -17.13 -16.36
C ALA A 298 3.28 -17.43 -15.63
N LYS A 299 3.22 -17.18 -14.32
CA LYS A 299 2.02 -17.42 -13.50
C LYS A 299 0.81 -16.62 -13.98
N TYR A 300 0.99 -15.33 -14.27
CA TYR A 300 -0.12 -14.43 -14.57
C TYR A 300 -0.33 -14.17 -16.08
N ALA A 301 0.43 -14.84 -16.95
CA ALA A 301 0.26 -14.72 -18.41
C ALA A 301 -1.17 -15.07 -18.86
N SER A 302 -1.77 -16.10 -18.26
CA SER A 302 -3.15 -16.53 -18.56
C SER A 302 -4.20 -15.53 -18.08
N ALA A 303 -3.88 -14.73 -17.07
CA ALA A 303 -4.75 -13.66 -16.55
C ALA A 303 -4.60 -12.35 -17.34
N GLY A 304 -3.81 -12.34 -18.41
CA GLY A 304 -3.61 -11.16 -19.26
C GLY A 304 -2.77 -10.06 -18.61
N LEU A 305 -2.03 -10.36 -17.54
CA LEU A 305 -1.06 -9.41 -16.99
C LEU A 305 0.16 -9.32 -17.92
N VAL A 306 0.41 -8.12 -18.42
CA VAL A 306 1.46 -7.86 -19.40
C VAL A 306 2.71 -7.37 -18.69
N PHE A 307 3.79 -8.13 -18.82
CA PHE A 307 5.09 -7.81 -18.21
C PHE A 307 6.13 -7.34 -19.23
N ARG A 308 5.85 -7.48 -20.53
CA ARG A 308 6.76 -7.14 -21.63
C ARG A 308 6.07 -6.34 -22.73
N ARG A 309 6.85 -5.51 -23.43
CA ARG A 309 6.43 -4.89 -24.70
C ARG A 309 6.41 -5.93 -25.80
N GLY A 310 5.79 -5.57 -26.93
CA GLY A 310 5.89 -6.35 -28.18
C GLY A 310 7.33 -6.54 -28.68
N ASP A 311 8.33 -5.77 -28.19
CA ASP A 311 9.76 -5.95 -28.48
C ASP A 311 10.48 -6.90 -27.49
N GLY A 312 9.74 -7.51 -26.55
CA GLY A 312 10.26 -8.47 -25.57
C GLY A 312 10.95 -7.86 -24.34
N LYS A 313 11.06 -6.52 -24.25
CA LYS A 313 11.63 -5.84 -23.08
C LYS A 313 10.65 -5.82 -21.91
N ILE A 314 11.16 -6.06 -20.71
CA ILE A 314 10.37 -6.01 -19.48
C ILE A 314 9.97 -4.55 -19.20
N ILE A 315 8.69 -4.32 -18.91
CA ILE A 315 8.13 -2.99 -18.61
C ILE A 315 7.77 -2.96 -17.14
N LEU A 316 8.49 -2.15 -16.36
CA LEU A 316 8.10 -1.88 -14.97
C LEU A 316 6.70 -1.22 -14.95
N GLU A 317 6.49 -0.34 -15.91
CA GLU A 317 5.30 0.47 -16.09
C GLU A 317 4.04 -0.30 -16.49
N SER A 318 4.13 -1.56 -16.95
CA SER A 318 2.92 -2.34 -17.25
C SER A 318 2.40 -3.09 -16.03
N LEU A 319 3.27 -3.40 -15.07
CA LEU A 319 2.82 -3.89 -13.75
C LEU A 319 2.43 -2.72 -12.85
N VAL A 320 3.28 -1.70 -12.78
CA VAL A 320 3.08 -0.49 -11.97
C VAL A 320 2.22 0.51 -12.75
N GLY A 321 1.00 0.77 -12.31
CA GLY A 321 0.01 1.59 -13.00
C GLY A 321 -0.94 0.79 -13.88
N GLY A 322 -0.53 -0.38 -14.35
CA GLY A 322 -1.44 -1.37 -14.91
C GLY A 322 -2.27 -2.01 -13.81
N GLU A 323 -1.67 -2.97 -13.10
CA GLU A 323 -2.38 -3.72 -12.05
C GLU A 323 -2.07 -3.22 -10.65
N LEU A 324 -0.80 -2.88 -10.34
CA LEU A 324 -0.40 -2.29 -9.06
C LEU A 324 -0.63 -0.79 -9.06
N LEU A 325 -1.51 -0.32 -8.19
CA LEU A 325 -1.91 1.09 -8.06
C LEU A 325 -1.39 1.75 -6.77
N LEU A 326 -0.85 0.96 -5.85
CA LEU A 326 -0.17 1.41 -4.63
C LEU A 326 0.94 0.41 -4.32
N LEU A 327 2.13 0.90 -3.98
CA LEU A 327 3.27 0.05 -3.62
C LEU A 327 3.57 0.17 -2.13
N ASN A 328 3.89 -0.96 -1.49
CA ASN A 328 4.28 -0.95 -0.09
C ASN A 328 5.74 -0.52 0.07
N TYR A 329 6.01 0.41 0.98
CA TYR A 329 7.37 0.87 1.27
C TYR A 329 8.32 -0.28 1.62
N ASN A 330 9.46 -0.34 0.92
CA ASN A 330 10.58 -1.20 1.27
C ASN A 330 11.81 -0.35 1.58
N TYR A 331 12.21 -0.29 2.86
CA TYR A 331 13.33 0.53 3.33
C TYR A 331 14.61 0.33 2.50
N LYS A 332 14.96 -0.93 2.19
CA LYS A 332 16.21 -1.24 1.48
C LYS A 332 16.20 -0.65 0.08
N PHE A 333 15.12 -0.82 -0.67
CA PHE A 333 15.06 -0.36 -2.05
C PHE A 333 14.76 1.13 -2.16
N CYS A 334 13.72 1.62 -1.48
CA CYS A 334 13.28 3.00 -1.58
C CYS A 334 14.39 3.98 -1.18
N THR A 335 15.10 3.69 -0.08
CA THR A 335 16.23 4.52 0.36
C THR A 335 17.36 4.52 -0.66
N ARG A 336 17.73 3.35 -1.20
CA ARG A 336 18.78 3.24 -2.23
C ARG A 336 18.44 4.02 -3.50
N ILE A 337 17.20 3.90 -3.97
CA ILE A 337 16.72 4.61 -5.16
C ILE A 337 16.77 6.13 -4.93
N GLN A 338 16.27 6.62 -3.79
CA GLN A 338 16.31 8.04 -3.45
C GLN A 338 17.75 8.56 -3.29
N MET A 339 18.64 7.79 -2.65
CA MET A 339 20.05 8.16 -2.54
C MET A 339 20.72 8.29 -3.93
N ARG A 340 20.44 7.36 -4.86
CA ARG A 340 20.93 7.44 -6.24
C ARG A 340 20.40 8.68 -6.96
N GLN A 341 19.10 8.96 -6.83
CA GLN A 341 18.48 10.16 -7.40
C GLN A 341 19.05 11.46 -6.81
N ALA A 342 19.49 11.44 -5.55
CA ALA A 342 20.19 12.54 -4.90
C ALA A 342 21.67 12.67 -5.32
N GLY A 343 22.18 11.76 -6.15
CA GLY A 343 23.56 11.79 -6.66
C GLY A 343 24.56 10.92 -5.91
N TYR A 344 24.12 10.01 -5.03
CA TYR A 344 25.02 9.01 -4.45
C TYR A 344 25.54 8.08 -5.54
N ASP A 345 26.85 7.96 -5.66
CA ASP A 345 27.58 7.15 -6.66
C ASP A 345 28.33 5.96 -6.04
N GLY A 346 28.43 5.90 -4.71
CA GLY A 346 29.24 4.90 -4.01
C GLY A 346 28.66 3.48 -4.06
N GLN A 347 29.45 2.50 -3.58
CA GLN A 347 29.00 1.12 -3.45
C GLN A 347 28.01 0.95 -2.28
N TRP A 348 27.10 -0.01 -2.42
CA TRP A 348 26.23 -0.43 -1.33
C TRP A 348 26.98 -1.38 -0.43
N PHE A 349 27.50 -0.89 0.68
CA PHE A 349 27.92 -1.78 1.76
C PHE A 349 26.64 -2.27 2.42
N GLU A 350 26.31 -3.55 2.24
CA GLU A 350 25.39 -4.18 3.20
C GLU A 350 25.96 -3.89 4.58
N ARG A 351 25.10 -3.46 5.52
CA ARG A 351 25.53 -3.28 6.90
C ARG A 351 26.39 -4.49 7.22
N LEU A 352 27.65 -4.26 7.59
CA LEU A 352 28.43 -5.25 8.32
C LEU A 352 27.61 -5.46 9.60
N SER A 353 26.60 -6.32 9.52
CA SER A 353 25.80 -6.76 10.63
C SER A 353 26.81 -7.41 11.56
N LYS A 354 26.96 -6.79 12.73
CA LYS A 354 27.64 -7.39 13.86
C LYS A 354 27.03 -8.74 14.17
#